data_AF-A0A917DRH0-F1
#
_entry.id   AF-A0A917DRH0-F1
#
_cell.length_a   1.000
_cell.length_b   1.000
_cell.length_c   1.000
_cell.angle_alpha   90.00
_cell.angle_beta   90.00
_cell.angle_gamma   90.00
#
_symmetry.space_group_name_H-M   'P 1'
#
loop_
_entity.id
_entity.type
_entity.pdbx_description
1 polymer ?
#
loop_
_entity_poly.entity_id
_entity_poly.type
_entity_poly.pdbx_seq_one_letter_code
_entity_poly.pdbx_strand_id
1 'polypeptide(L)'
;MIETAVAFWENLKQEYIPPGEDLRALIHIHVGLALWLLATLLFRRGPASVLPLAIVWAATLLTEAADLYHFWPIQYDWVWYDTAGDLFNTLFWPTMLWLYFSFRKARRDRENDHASAGSES
;
A
#
# COMPACT_ATOMS: atom_id res chain seq x y z
N MET A 1 -9.91 -10.71 36.98
CA MET A 1 -9.32 -9.41 36.58
C MET A 1 -8.76 -9.42 35.15
N ILE A 2 -8.07 -10.49 34.71
CA ILE A 2 -7.59 -10.58 33.32
C ILE A 2 -8.78 -10.72 32.34
N GLU A 3 -9.76 -11.55 32.66
CA GLU A 3 -10.93 -11.76 31.78
C GLU A 3 -11.80 -10.51 31.60
N THR A 4 -11.93 -9.68 32.64
CA THR A 4 -12.64 -8.39 32.55
C THR A 4 -11.89 -7.36 31.71
N ALA A 5 -10.55 -7.39 31.73
CA ALA A 5 -9.72 -6.51 30.90
C ALA A 5 -9.74 -6.95 29.43
N VAL A 6 -9.72 -8.26 29.17
CA VAL A 6 -9.85 -8.83 27.82
C VAL A 6 -11.25 -8.56 27.27
N ALA A 7 -12.30 -8.79 28.05
CA ALA A 7 -13.68 -8.52 27.64
C ALA A 7 -13.95 -7.02 27.39
N PHE A 8 -13.31 -6.14 28.16
CA PHE A 8 -13.34 -4.70 27.95
C PHE A 8 -12.60 -4.28 26.67
N TRP A 9 -11.43 -4.87 26.42
CA TRP A 9 -10.65 -4.64 25.21
C TRP A 9 -11.36 -5.11 23.94
N GLU A 10 -12.00 -6.28 24.00
CA GLU A 10 -12.78 -6.83 22.88
C GLU A 10 -14.09 -6.05 22.63
N ASN A 11 -14.76 -5.56 23.69
CA ASN A 11 -15.91 -4.66 23.53
C ASN A 11 -15.51 -3.30 22.91
N LEU A 12 -14.39 -2.71 23.35
CA LEU A 12 -13.89 -1.47 22.76
C LEU A 12 -13.52 -1.63 21.29
N LYS A 13 -12.92 -2.77 20.92
CA LYS A 13 -12.68 -3.09 19.51
C LYS A 13 -13.98 -3.18 18.72
N GLN A 14 -14.99 -3.88 19.22
CA GLN A 14 -16.26 -4.03 18.50
C GLN A 14 -17.10 -2.73 18.42
N GLU A 15 -16.94 -1.81 19.37
CA GLU A 15 -17.60 -0.50 19.36
C GLU A 15 -16.99 0.44 18.29
N TYR A 16 -15.69 0.33 18.02
CA TYR A 16 -14.97 1.21 17.08
C TYR A 16 -14.65 0.58 15.73
N ILE A 17 -14.69 -0.75 15.61
CA ILE A 17 -14.34 -1.51 14.40
C ILE A 17 -15.59 -2.31 14.00
N PRO A 18 -16.29 -1.93 12.92
CA PRO A 18 -17.39 -2.72 12.39
C PRO A 18 -16.91 -4.14 12.06
N PRO A 19 -17.62 -5.20 12.49
CA PRO A 19 -17.22 -6.58 12.23
C PRO A 19 -17.20 -6.85 10.72
N GLY A 20 -15.99 -6.94 10.15
CA GLY A 20 -15.76 -7.17 8.72
C GLY A 20 -14.67 -6.29 8.10
N GLU A 21 -14.26 -5.18 8.74
CA GLU A 21 -13.24 -4.29 8.20
C GLU A 21 -11.81 -4.85 8.28
N ASP A 22 -11.46 -5.56 9.36
CA ASP A 22 -10.07 -6.04 9.58
C ASP A 22 -9.58 -7.01 8.49
N LEU A 23 -10.45 -7.95 8.09
CA LEU A 23 -10.11 -8.92 7.05
C LEU A 23 -10.04 -8.25 5.66
N ARG A 24 -10.93 -7.29 5.40
CA ARG A 24 -10.92 -6.48 4.17
C ARG A 24 -9.62 -5.70 4.07
N ALA A 25 -9.26 -4.97 5.12
CA ALA A 25 -8.00 -4.22 5.20
C ALA A 25 -6.79 -5.14 4.98
N LEU A 26 -6.79 -6.32 5.60
CA LEU A 26 -5.74 -7.32 5.41
C LEU A 26 -5.66 -7.79 3.95
N ILE A 27 -6.79 -8.07 3.31
CA ILE A 27 -6.85 -8.45 1.90
C ILE A 27 -6.29 -7.31 1.03
N HIS A 28 -6.69 -6.07 1.26
CA HIS A 28 -6.20 -4.91 0.49
C HIS A 28 -4.67 -4.76 0.58
N ILE A 29 -4.09 -4.95 1.77
CA ILE A 29 -2.63 -4.96 1.95
C ILE A 29 -1.97 -6.05 1.08
N HIS A 30 -2.48 -7.28 1.15
CA HIS A 30 -1.89 -8.41 0.42
C HIS A 30 -2.10 -8.30 -1.09
N VAL A 31 -3.26 -7.83 -1.54
CA VAL A 31 -3.59 -7.61 -2.95
C VAL A 31 -2.72 -6.50 -3.52
N GLY A 32 -2.55 -5.38 -2.81
CA GLY A 32 -1.67 -4.29 -3.24
C GLY A 32 -0.21 -4.75 -3.41
N LEU A 33 0.29 -5.53 -2.46
CA LEU A 33 1.63 -6.13 -2.55
C LEU A 33 1.76 -7.15 -3.69
N ALA A 34 0.76 -8.03 -3.86
CA ALA A 34 0.74 -9.02 -4.93
C ALA A 34 0.71 -8.34 -6.31
N LEU A 35 -0.14 -7.32 -6.49
CA LEU A 35 -0.21 -6.54 -7.73
C LEU A 35 1.11 -5.84 -8.02
N TRP A 36 1.77 -5.26 -7.01
CA TRP A 36 3.07 -4.64 -7.18
C TRP A 36 4.13 -5.64 -7.63
N LEU A 37 4.23 -6.79 -6.94
CA LEU A 37 5.17 -7.85 -7.32
C LEU A 37 4.89 -8.37 -8.73
N LEU A 38 3.62 -8.63 -9.07
CA LEU A 38 3.23 -9.06 -10.42
C LEU A 38 3.59 -8.01 -11.47
N ALA A 39 3.35 -6.72 -11.20
CA ALA A 39 3.76 -5.66 -12.10
C ALA A 39 5.28 -5.60 -12.28
N THR A 40 6.07 -5.73 -11.20
CA THR A 40 7.54 -5.79 -11.33
C THR A 40 8.01 -6.96 -12.20
N LEU A 41 7.40 -8.14 -12.03
CA LEU A 41 7.72 -9.35 -12.80
C LEU A 41 7.29 -9.24 -14.26
N LEU A 42 6.05 -8.81 -14.51
CA LEU A 42 5.45 -8.74 -15.85
C LEU A 42 6.18 -7.73 -16.74
N PHE A 43 6.50 -6.56 -16.20
CA PHE A 43 7.22 -5.53 -16.93
C PHE A 43 8.74 -5.77 -16.92
N ARG A 44 9.22 -6.82 -16.25
CA ARG A 44 10.64 -7.16 -16.07
C ARG A 44 11.44 -5.94 -15.59
N ARG A 45 10.81 -5.08 -14.79
CA ARG A 45 11.41 -3.87 -14.23
C ARG A 45 11.81 -4.16 -12.80
N GLY A 46 12.98 -3.67 -12.40
CA GLY A 46 13.43 -3.79 -11.02
C GLY A 46 12.47 -3.08 -10.04
N PRO A 47 12.47 -3.48 -8.76
CA PRO A 47 11.55 -2.94 -7.75
C PRO A 47 11.74 -1.44 -7.45
N ALA A 48 12.87 -0.86 -7.87
CA ALA A 48 13.13 0.58 -7.82
C ALA A 48 12.48 1.37 -8.98
N SER A 49 11.84 0.69 -9.95
CA SER A 49 11.23 1.35 -11.09
C SER A 49 9.89 1.99 -10.71
N VAL A 50 9.65 3.21 -11.21
CA VAL A 50 8.38 3.93 -11.01
C VAL A 50 7.21 3.25 -11.73
N LEU A 51 7.47 2.54 -12.84
CA LEU A 51 6.42 1.97 -13.69
C LEU A 51 5.53 0.94 -12.96
N PRO A 52 6.07 -0.08 -12.27
CA PRO A 52 5.24 -1.00 -11.47
C PRO A 52 4.40 -0.29 -10.41
N LEU A 53 4.95 0.73 -9.75
CA LEU A 53 4.21 1.49 -8.74
C LEU A 53 3.06 2.28 -9.38
N ALA A 54 3.30 2.97 -10.50
CA ALA A 54 2.28 3.75 -11.20
C ALA A 54 1.10 2.88 -11.65
N ILE A 55 1.36 1.63 -12.05
CA ILE A 55 0.32 0.68 -12.45
C ILE A 55 -0.56 0.27 -11.26
N VAL A 56 0.04 0.00 -10.11
CA VAL A 56 -0.72 -0.33 -8.88
C VAL A 56 -1.56 0.86 -8.45
N TRP A 57 -1.00 2.07 -8.50
CA TRP A 57 -1.73 3.31 -8.24
C TRP A 57 -2.93 3.47 -9.18
N ALA A 58 -2.73 3.30 -10.49
CA ALA A 58 -3.80 3.41 -11.47
C ALA A 58 -4.90 2.35 -11.27
N ALA A 59 -4.52 1.10 -11.01
CA ALA A 59 -5.46 0.00 -10.79
C ALA A 59 -6.31 0.21 -9.53
N THR A 60 -5.68 0.65 -8.44
CA THR A 60 -6.38 0.91 -7.17
C THR A 60 -7.33 2.09 -7.33
N LEU A 61 -6.87 3.21 -7.89
CA LEU A 61 -7.71 4.39 -8.10
C LEU A 61 -8.91 4.09 -9.02
N LEU A 62 -8.72 3.27 -10.05
CA LEU A 62 -9.83 2.89 -10.95
C LEU A 62 -10.87 2.04 -10.23
N THR A 63 -10.44 1.13 -9.37
CA THR A 63 -11.33 0.25 -8.61
C THR A 63 -12.15 1.06 -7.61
N GLU A 64 -11.47 1.89 -6.81
CA GLU A 64 -12.13 2.77 -5.84
C GLU A 64 -13.06 3.80 -6.50
N ALA A 65 -12.67 4.34 -7.65
CA ALA A 65 -13.53 5.24 -8.42
C ALA A 65 -14.79 4.54 -8.94
N ALA A 66 -14.69 3.27 -9.34
CA ALA A 66 -15.84 2.48 -9.76
C ALA A 66 -16.79 2.21 -8.58
N ASP A 67 -16.25 1.90 -7.41
CA ASP A 67 -17.03 1.71 -6.18
C ASP A 67 -17.70 3.01 -5.74
N LEU A 68 -16.98 4.14 -5.76
CA LEU A 68 -17.54 5.45 -5.44
C LEU A 68 -18.64 5.88 -6.42
N TYR A 69 -18.51 5.54 -7.71
CA TYR A 69 -19.55 5.76 -8.71
C TYR A 69 -20.80 4.89 -8.43
N HIS A 70 -20.61 3.66 -7.95
CA HIS A 70 -21.71 2.76 -7.60
C HIS A 70 -22.53 3.31 -6.42
N PHE A 71 -21.88 3.89 -5.42
CA PHE A 71 -22.53 4.50 -4.27
C PHE A 71 -23.03 5.93 -4.54
N TRP A 72 -22.97 6.40 -5.78
CA TRP A 72 -23.44 7.73 -6.14
C TRP A 72 -24.98 7.79 -6.29
N PRO A 73 -25.67 8.79 -5.71
CA PRO A 73 -25.14 9.88 -4.89
C PRO A 73 -24.77 9.42 -3.48
N ILE A 74 -23.60 9.88 -3.02
CA ILE A 74 -23.05 9.53 -1.70
C ILE A 74 -23.98 10.08 -0.63
N GLN A 75 -24.65 9.16 0.07
CA GLN A 75 -25.62 9.48 1.13
C GLN A 75 -25.02 9.45 2.52
N TYR A 76 -23.82 8.88 2.67
CA TYR A 76 -23.20 8.64 3.96
C TYR A 76 -21.72 9.02 3.96
N ASP A 77 -21.27 9.71 5.01
CA ASP A 77 -19.88 10.17 5.15
C ASP A 77 -18.88 9.03 5.35
N TRP A 78 -19.33 7.87 5.85
CA TRP A 78 -18.47 6.70 6.08
C TRP A 78 -17.87 6.13 4.79
N VAL A 79 -18.51 6.34 3.63
CA VAL A 79 -18.02 5.90 2.32
C VAL A 79 -16.65 6.51 2.01
N TRP A 80 -16.44 7.77 2.41
CA TRP A 80 -15.16 8.43 2.21
C TRP A 80 -14.06 7.88 3.13
N TYR A 81 -14.42 7.48 4.35
CA TYR A 81 -13.49 6.86 5.29
C TYR A 81 -13.07 5.47 4.80
N ASP A 82 -14.02 4.68 4.30
CA ASP A 82 -13.79 3.34 3.76
C ASP A 82 -12.90 3.38 2.51
N THR A 83 -13.24 4.22 1.51
CA THR A 83 -12.42 4.44 0.31
C THR A 83 -11.01 4.95 0.65
N ALA A 84 -10.87 5.86 1.62
CA ALA A 84 -9.55 6.33 2.05
C ALA A 84 -8.75 5.21 2.74
N GLY A 85 -9.41 4.37 3.54
CA GLY A 85 -8.81 3.21 4.19
C GLY A 85 -8.31 2.18 3.19
N ASP A 86 -9.12 1.83 2.19
CA ASP A 86 -8.77 0.85 1.16
C ASP A 86 -7.65 1.38 0.24
N LEU A 87 -7.66 2.67 -0.11
CA LEU A 87 -6.53 3.32 -0.80
C LEU A 87 -5.24 3.25 0.02
N PHE A 88 -5.31 3.58 1.31
CA PHE A 88 -4.14 3.56 2.18
C PHE A 88 -3.59 2.14 2.33
N ASN A 89 -4.44 1.17 2.63
CA ASN A 89 -4.06 -0.24 2.80
C ASN A 89 -3.42 -0.82 1.55
N THR A 90 -3.94 -0.49 0.36
CA THR A 90 -3.44 -1.01 -0.91
C THR A 90 -2.13 -0.35 -1.35
N LEU A 91 -1.96 0.96 -1.13
CA LEU A 91 -0.85 1.73 -1.71
C LEU A 91 0.33 1.96 -0.76
N PHE A 92 0.11 1.91 0.55
CA PHE A 92 1.13 2.28 1.54
C PHE A 92 2.41 1.43 1.39
N TRP A 93 2.28 0.11 1.48
CA TRP A 93 3.43 -0.79 1.42
C TRP A 93 4.14 -0.83 0.07
N PRO A 94 3.45 -0.92 -1.09
CA PRO A 94 4.09 -0.81 -2.40
C PRO A 94 4.91 0.49 -2.55
N THR A 95 4.38 1.61 -2.06
CA THR A 95 5.06 2.91 -2.12
C THR A 95 6.30 2.93 -1.22
N MET A 96 6.20 2.40 0.01
CA MET A 96 7.34 2.32 0.93
C MET A 96 8.44 1.40 0.40
N LEU A 97 8.09 0.24 -0.17
CA LEU A 97 9.05 -0.68 -0.77
C LEU A 97 9.75 -0.04 -1.97
N TRP A 98 8.98 0.57 -2.88
CA TRP A 98 9.55 1.31 -4.00
C TRP A 98 10.53 2.39 -3.53
N LEU A 99 10.15 3.17 -2.52
CA LEU A 99 10.98 4.23 -1.95
C LEU A 99 12.29 3.67 -1.37
N TYR A 100 12.20 2.58 -0.60
CA TYR A 100 13.36 1.88 -0.05
C TYR A 100 14.31 1.39 -1.16
N PHE A 101 13.79 0.72 -2.18
CA PHE A 101 14.60 0.22 -3.29
C PHE A 101 15.18 1.34 -4.14
N SER A 102 14.44 2.43 -4.34
CA SER A 102 14.90 3.63 -5.04
C SER A 102 16.07 4.28 -4.32
N PHE A 103 15.98 4.48 -3.00
CA PHE A 103 17.08 5.00 -2.20
C PHE A 103 18.30 4.07 -2.17
N ARG A 104 18.09 2.76 -2.15
CA ARG A 104 19.19 1.79 -2.17
C ARG A 104 19.91 1.79 -3.52
N LYS A 105 19.17 1.90 -4.62
CA LYS A 105 19.74 2.03 -5.97
C LYS A 105 20.55 3.32 -6.08
N ALA A 106 19.97 4.46 -5.70
CA ALA A 106 20.65 5.76 -5.76
C ALA A 106 21.95 5.80 -4.93
N ARG A 107 21.99 5.13 -3.77
CA ARG A 107 23.21 5.01 -2.96
C ARG A 107 24.29 4.17 -3.66
N ARG A 108 23.90 3.02 -4.22
CA ARG A 108 24.82 2.15 -4.95
C ARG A 108 25.41 2.83 -6.18
N ASP A 109 24.60 3.59 -6.93
CA ASP A 109 25.06 4.27 -8.13
C ASP A 109 26.14 5.31 -7.78
N ARG A 110 25.97 6.07 -6.68
CA ARG A 110 26.98 7.03 -6.18
C ARG A 110 28.29 6.36 -5.74
N GLU A 111 28.21 5.22 -5.06
CA GLU A 111 29.39 4.48 -4.62
C GLU A 111 30.24 4.01 -5.80
N ASN A 112 29.59 3.53 -6.87
CA ASN A 112 30.27 3.11 -8.09
C ASN A 112 30.96 4.30 -8.78
N ASP A 113 30.32 5.46 -8.85
CA ASP A 113 30.89 6.67 -9.46
C ASP A 113 32.20 7.11 -8.76
N HIS A 114 32.21 7.08 -7.42
CA HIS A 114 33.41 7.39 -6.63
C HIS A 114 34.53 6.37 -6.83
N ALA A 115 34.19 5.07 -6.93
CA ALA A 115 35.17 4.02 -7.18
C ALA A 115 35.82 4.14 -8.57
N SER A 116 35.05 4.48 -9.61
CA SER A 116 35.60 4.74 -10.95
C SER A 116 36.53 5.94 -10.98
N ALA A 117 36.17 7.05 -10.31
CA ALA A 117 36.97 8.28 -10.30
C ALA A 117 38.33 8.11 -9.59
N GLY A 118 38.42 7.25 -8.57
CA GLY A 118 39.69 6.95 -7.89
C GLY A 118 40.61 5.97 -8.63
N SER A 119 40.11 5.27 -9.66
CA SER A 119 40.92 4.34 -10.46
C SER A 119 41.63 4.99 -11.65
N GLU A 120 41.24 6.22 -12.02
CA GLU A 120 41.78 6.99 -13.15
C GLU A 120 42.90 7.98 -12.74
N SER A 121 43.20 8.10 -11.45
CA SER A 121 44.25 8.98 -10.87
C SER A 121 45.51 8.21 -10.48
#